data_AF-A0AA40AWZ9-F1
#
_entry.id   AF-A0AA40AWZ9-F1
#
_cell.length_a   1.000
_cell.length_b   1.000
_cell.length_c   1.000
_cell.angle_alpha   90.00
_cell.angle_beta   90.00
_cell.angle_gamma   90.00
#
_symmetry.space_group_name_H-M   'P 1'
#
loop_
_entity.id
_entity.type
_entity.pdbx_description
1 polymer ?
#
loop_
_entity_poly.entity_id
_entity_poly.type
_entity_poly.pdbx_seq_one_letter_code
_entity_poly.pdbx_strand_id
1 'polypeptide(L)'
;MEEAVEETHAGAIRSDGEGTIRGNGDLILVIGPEQVRLMVCSQVLRCASKVFDVMFGPHWSEGCDLSSTSPKEIPLEEDNASAMRTICCVLHHRNDMVSDEPTPDEILKIAIEVDKYDLAVALKFQLAQWLQPPKTNPNQPQLEMTDLGRLMAAAFILRKKDEFASYTLDLVMNYTGSYLDLLDEDTMNESIPFKIVYLLEERRNQMRADLWKLLLDGVKLGCTQPSRCAWRGSPVDSCRELLDMFGPSKQFKNSISSMAEKIGGIHKVESYQCGYKHHAEFKGYREDVEMAKTWATICTDCVQSGNYPTKCTFKHK
;
A
#
# COMPACT_ATOMS: atom_id res chain seq x y z
N MET A 1 16.86 43.70 22.42
CA MET A 1 15.96 43.60 21.26
C MET A 1 16.87 43.40 20.05
N GLU A 2 17.62 42.30 19.92
CA GLU A 2 17.18 40.89 19.79
C GLU A 2 16.11 40.75 18.71
N GLU A 3 16.58 40.72 17.46
CA GLU A 3 15.87 40.11 16.33
C GLU A 3 16.48 38.72 16.11
N ALA A 4 15.65 37.70 16.29
CA ALA A 4 15.98 36.31 16.08
C ALA A 4 15.98 36.01 14.57
N VAL A 5 17.05 35.36 14.11
CA VAL A 5 17.16 34.77 12.78
C VAL A 5 16.40 33.45 12.81
N GLU A 6 15.33 33.36 12.02
CA GLU A 6 14.53 32.15 11.83
C GLU A 6 15.19 31.31 10.73
N GLU A 7 15.88 30.23 11.13
CA GLU A 7 16.48 29.24 10.23
C GLU A 7 15.39 28.40 9.56
N THR A 8 15.17 28.63 8.26
CA THR A 8 14.41 27.72 7.40
C THR A 8 15.29 26.52 7.03
N HIS A 9 14.97 25.36 7.60
CA HIS A 9 15.48 24.05 7.20
C HIS A 9 14.92 23.66 5.82
N ALA A 10 15.52 24.20 4.76
CA ALA A 10 15.47 23.59 3.44
C ALA A 10 16.58 22.53 3.38
N GLY A 11 16.19 21.25 3.35
CA GLY A 11 17.11 20.13 3.19
C GLY A 11 17.98 20.34 1.95
N ALA A 12 19.25 20.62 2.17
CA ALA A 12 20.23 20.80 1.12
C ALA A 12 20.41 19.49 0.35
N ILE A 13 19.92 19.45 -0.88
CA ILE A 13 20.36 18.50 -1.89
C ILE A 13 21.87 18.72 -2.04
N ARG A 14 22.68 17.80 -1.53
CA ARG A 14 24.13 17.82 -1.75
C ARG A 14 24.37 17.49 -3.21
N SER A 15 24.70 18.53 -3.97
CA SER A 15 25.24 18.47 -5.32
C SER A 15 26.64 17.87 -5.30
N ASP A 16 26.76 16.54 -5.30
CA ASP A 16 28.01 15.86 -5.67
C ASP A 16 27.68 14.87 -6.80
N GLY A 17 27.80 15.36 -8.03
CA GLY A 17 27.42 14.70 -9.28
C GLY A 17 28.31 13.55 -9.77
N GLU A 18 29.07 12.89 -8.90
CA GLU A 18 29.84 11.67 -9.26
C GLU A 18 29.78 10.65 -8.11
N GLY A 19 28.74 9.84 -8.10
CA GLY A 19 28.55 8.78 -7.11
C GLY A 19 29.34 7.52 -7.47
N THR A 20 30.62 7.45 -7.09
CA THR A 20 31.38 6.19 -7.18
C THR A 20 30.82 5.18 -6.18
N ILE A 21 30.01 4.22 -6.63
CA ILE A 21 29.52 3.11 -5.79
C ILE A 21 30.66 2.12 -5.56
N ARG A 22 31.49 1.86 -6.59
CA ARG A 22 32.68 1.02 -6.51
C ARG A 22 33.85 1.63 -7.30
N GLY A 23 34.98 1.87 -6.65
CA GLY A 23 36.17 2.51 -7.26
C GLY A 23 36.90 1.68 -8.33
N ASN A 24 36.60 0.38 -8.46
CA ASN A 24 37.17 -0.51 -9.49
C ASN A 24 36.05 -1.11 -10.38
N GLY A 25 35.00 -0.35 -10.66
CA GLY A 25 33.97 -0.78 -11.62
C GLY A 25 34.53 -0.91 -13.05
N ASP A 26 33.93 -1.78 -13.85
CA ASP A 26 34.26 -2.02 -15.26
C ASP A 26 33.23 -1.39 -16.23
N LEU A 27 32.22 -0.72 -15.67
CA LEU A 27 31.09 -0.10 -16.37
C LEU A 27 30.67 1.20 -15.66
N ILE A 28 30.24 2.19 -16.44
CA ILE A 28 29.58 3.40 -15.95
C ILE A 28 28.15 3.42 -16.51
N LEU A 29 27.16 3.39 -15.63
CA LEU A 29 25.77 3.65 -16.02
C LEU A 29 25.57 5.16 -16.08
N VAL A 30 25.00 5.66 -17.17
CA VAL A 30 24.63 7.07 -17.33
C VAL A 30 23.12 7.17 -17.34
N ILE A 31 22.53 7.59 -16.22
CA ILE A 31 21.13 7.30 -15.89
C ILE A 31 20.29 8.57 -15.88
N GLY A 32 19.12 8.47 -16.51
CA GLY A 32 18.07 9.49 -16.48
C GLY A 32 18.41 10.74 -17.29
N PRO A 33 17.45 11.68 -17.39
CA PRO A 33 17.67 12.97 -18.04
C PRO A 33 18.73 13.82 -17.31
N GLU A 34 18.97 13.56 -16.03
CA GLU A 34 20.02 14.21 -15.23
C GLU A 34 21.42 13.69 -15.55
N GLN A 35 21.55 12.63 -16.34
CA GLN A 35 22.83 12.04 -16.76
C GLN A 35 23.72 11.63 -15.56
N VAL A 36 23.11 11.05 -14.52
CA VAL A 36 23.81 10.62 -13.32
C VAL A 36 24.75 9.46 -13.66
N ARG A 37 26.03 9.62 -13.33
CA ARG A 37 27.08 8.64 -13.65
C ARG A 37 27.37 7.75 -12.45
N LEU A 38 27.12 6.45 -12.59
CA LEU A 38 27.37 5.45 -11.55
C LEU A 38 28.38 4.42 -12.04
N MET A 39 29.56 4.40 -11.41
CA MET A 39 30.56 3.36 -11.65
C MET A 39 30.20 2.08 -10.89
N VAL A 40 29.99 0.99 -11.63
CA VAL A 40 29.48 -0.30 -11.13
C VAL A 40 30.32 -1.46 -11.65
N CYS A 41 30.11 -2.66 -11.09
CA CYS A 41 30.71 -3.88 -11.60
C CYS A 41 29.67 -4.71 -12.35
N SER A 42 29.85 -4.84 -13.66
CA SER A 42 28.95 -5.53 -14.59
C SER A 42 28.61 -6.94 -14.11
N GLN A 43 29.61 -7.70 -13.65
CA GLN A 43 29.42 -9.07 -13.17
C GLN A 43 28.43 -9.16 -12.00
N VAL A 44 28.41 -8.18 -11.10
CA VAL A 44 27.45 -8.15 -9.98
C VAL A 44 26.02 -7.96 -10.51
N LEU A 45 25.83 -7.01 -11.45
CA LEU A 45 24.54 -6.74 -12.06
C LEU A 45 24.04 -7.96 -12.85
N ARG A 46 24.91 -8.58 -13.64
CA ARG A 46 24.62 -9.82 -14.40
C ARG A 46 24.21 -10.98 -13.49
N CYS A 47 24.89 -11.16 -12.37
CA CYS A 47 24.52 -12.19 -11.40
C CYS A 47 23.16 -11.92 -10.73
N ALA A 48 22.78 -10.65 -10.58
CA ALA A 48 21.56 -10.24 -9.89
C ALA A 48 20.32 -10.22 -10.80
N SER A 49 20.49 -10.01 -12.11
CA SER A 49 19.42 -9.74 -13.07
C SER A 49 19.64 -10.48 -14.38
N LYS A 50 18.60 -11.17 -14.86
CA LYS A 50 18.62 -11.76 -16.21
C LYS A 50 18.68 -10.70 -17.31
N VAL A 51 18.04 -9.56 -17.09
CA VAL A 51 18.04 -8.45 -18.04
C VAL A 51 19.46 -7.91 -18.20
N PHE A 52 20.15 -7.63 -17.10
CA PHE A 52 21.55 -7.21 -17.13
C PHE A 52 22.49 -8.32 -17.62
N ASP A 53 22.23 -9.60 -17.34
CA ASP A 53 23.03 -10.69 -17.89
C ASP A 53 22.98 -10.75 -19.41
N VAL A 54 21.79 -10.53 -19.99
CA VAL A 54 21.63 -10.42 -21.44
C VAL A 54 22.28 -9.14 -21.95
N MET A 55 21.95 -7.98 -21.38
CA MET A 55 22.44 -6.66 -21.82
C MET A 55 23.96 -6.56 -21.80
N PHE A 56 24.61 -7.03 -20.73
CA PHE A 56 26.07 -7.03 -20.59
C PHE A 56 26.72 -8.35 -21.04
N GLY A 57 25.97 -9.18 -21.77
CA GLY A 57 26.49 -10.38 -22.41
C GLY A 57 27.27 -10.09 -23.69
N PRO A 58 28.07 -11.05 -24.19
CA PRO A 58 28.96 -10.84 -25.33
C PRO A 58 28.25 -10.65 -26.69
N HIS A 59 26.93 -10.81 -26.73
CA HIS A 59 26.12 -10.69 -27.94
C HIS A 59 25.62 -9.26 -28.18
N TRP A 60 25.75 -8.38 -27.18
CA TRP A 60 25.30 -7.01 -27.21
C TRP A 60 26.48 -6.08 -27.14
N SER A 61 26.37 -4.93 -27.81
CA SER A 61 27.46 -3.96 -27.87
C SER A 61 27.86 -3.49 -26.47
N GLU A 62 26.89 -3.41 -25.58
CA GLU A 62 26.96 -2.98 -24.20
C GLU A 62 27.83 -3.92 -23.34
N GLY A 63 27.87 -5.21 -23.67
CA GLY A 63 28.70 -6.22 -22.99
C GLY A 63 30.12 -6.39 -23.57
N CYS A 64 30.41 -5.78 -24.72
CA CYS A 64 31.72 -5.84 -25.36
C CYS A 64 32.67 -4.77 -24.80
N ASP A 65 33.95 -5.15 -24.66
CA ASP A 65 35.05 -4.27 -24.25
C ASP A 65 34.92 -3.67 -22.84
N LEU A 66 34.24 -4.37 -21.93
CA LEU A 66 34.16 -3.98 -20.52
C LEU A 66 35.54 -4.09 -19.86
N SER A 67 35.97 -3.01 -19.20
CA SER A 67 37.29 -2.93 -18.58
C SER A 67 37.29 -1.97 -17.42
N SER A 68 37.95 -2.33 -16.32
CA SER A 68 38.15 -1.42 -15.20
C SER A 68 39.16 -0.30 -15.49
N THR A 69 40.01 -0.44 -16.52
CA THR A 69 40.99 0.60 -16.91
C THR A 69 40.41 1.63 -17.86
N SER A 70 39.35 1.26 -18.57
CA SER A 70 38.59 2.15 -19.46
C SER A 70 37.11 1.78 -19.39
N PRO A 71 36.43 2.08 -18.26
CA PRO A 71 35.04 1.69 -18.07
C PRO A 71 34.14 2.25 -19.16
N LYS A 72 33.32 1.37 -19.73
CA LYS A 72 32.39 1.74 -20.80
C LYS A 72 31.15 2.43 -20.23
N GLU A 73 30.73 3.50 -20.89
CA GLU A 73 29.48 4.20 -20.56
C GLU A 73 28.29 3.56 -21.26
N ILE A 74 27.27 3.20 -20.48
CA ILE A 74 26.00 2.68 -20.98
C ILE A 74 24.88 3.67 -20.62
N PRO A 75 24.22 4.28 -21.61
CA PRO A 75 23.12 5.21 -21.35
C PRO A 75 21.84 4.46 -20.99
N LEU A 76 21.18 4.93 -19.93
CA LEU A 76 19.89 4.47 -19.41
C LEU A 76 18.97 5.69 -19.21
N GLU A 77 18.63 6.35 -20.32
CA GLU A 77 18.01 7.69 -20.34
C GLU A 77 16.61 7.76 -19.72
N GLU A 78 15.87 6.65 -19.76
CA GLU A 78 14.50 6.56 -19.26
C GLU A 78 14.41 6.12 -17.79
N ASP A 79 15.54 5.76 -17.18
CA ASP A 79 15.57 5.18 -15.83
C ASP A 79 15.66 6.26 -14.75
N ASN A 80 15.09 5.95 -13.58
CA ASN A 80 15.17 6.83 -12.44
C ASN A 80 16.55 6.74 -11.75
N ALA A 81 17.33 7.82 -11.84
CA ALA A 81 18.68 7.88 -11.28
C ALA A 81 18.76 7.58 -9.77
N SER A 82 17.81 8.08 -8.99
CA SER A 82 17.80 7.88 -7.53
C SER A 82 17.50 6.43 -7.15
N ALA A 83 16.53 5.81 -7.81
CA ALA A 83 16.18 4.41 -7.60
C ALA A 83 17.33 3.50 -8.05
N MET A 84 17.89 3.74 -9.24
CA MET A 84 19.00 2.94 -9.77
C MET A 84 20.25 3.04 -8.89
N ARG A 85 20.55 4.23 -8.34
CA ARG A 85 21.62 4.41 -7.35
C ARG A 85 21.39 3.54 -6.12
N THR A 86 20.19 3.57 -5.54
CA THR A 86 19.84 2.75 -4.37
C THR A 86 19.98 1.27 -4.67
N ILE A 87 19.46 0.80 -5.79
CA ILE A 87 19.57 -0.59 -6.25
C ILE A 87 21.04 -1.00 -6.37
N CYS A 88 21.85 -0.21 -7.07
CA CYS A 88 23.27 -0.49 -7.25
C CYS A 88 24.03 -0.51 -5.92
N CYS A 89 23.71 0.39 -4.98
CA CYS A 89 24.29 0.37 -3.64
C CYS A 89 23.99 -0.96 -2.93
N VAL A 90 22.74 -1.42 -2.94
CA VAL A 90 22.35 -2.71 -2.33
C VAL A 90 23.11 -3.87 -2.97
N LEU A 91 23.12 -3.94 -4.31
CA LEU A 91 23.79 -5.01 -5.06
C LEU A 91 25.31 -5.05 -4.81
N HIS A 92 25.94 -3.89 -4.62
CA HIS A 92 27.36 -3.76 -4.31
C HIS A 92 27.69 -3.81 -2.82
N HIS A 93 26.73 -4.20 -1.97
CA HIS A 93 26.88 -4.28 -0.51
C HIS A 93 27.27 -2.94 0.15
N ARG A 94 26.93 -1.82 -0.50
CA ARG A 94 27.05 -0.46 0.02
C ARG A 94 25.78 -0.02 0.72
N ASN A 95 25.27 -0.91 1.59
CA ASN A 95 24.06 -0.63 2.38
C ASN A 95 24.26 0.55 3.35
N ASP A 96 25.52 0.91 3.67
CA ASP A 96 25.89 2.14 4.39
C ASP A 96 25.46 3.43 3.68
N MET A 97 25.18 3.36 2.38
CA MET A 97 24.80 4.49 1.53
C MET A 97 23.30 4.50 1.18
N VAL A 98 22.53 3.60 1.77
CA VAL A 98 21.10 3.37 1.51
C VAL A 98 20.31 3.83 2.72
N SER A 99 19.19 4.54 2.50
CA SER A 99 18.29 4.93 3.59
C SER A 99 17.61 3.69 4.18
N ASP A 100 17.59 3.58 5.50
CA ASP A 100 16.81 2.56 6.21
C ASP A 100 15.29 2.81 6.09
N GLU A 101 14.90 4.06 5.86
CA GLU A 101 13.51 4.53 5.79
C GLU A 101 13.30 5.35 4.50
N PRO A 102 13.28 4.70 3.32
CA PRO A 102 12.91 5.40 2.09
C PRO A 102 11.45 5.81 2.11
N THR A 103 11.16 6.93 1.46
CA THR A 103 9.79 7.42 1.30
C THR A 103 8.96 6.50 0.40
N PRO A 104 7.62 6.52 0.52
CA PRO A 104 6.72 5.77 -0.37
C PRO A 104 6.94 6.02 -1.87
N ASP A 105 7.26 7.25 -2.26
CA ASP A 105 7.62 7.63 -3.63
C ASP A 105 8.94 6.98 -4.09
N GLU A 106 9.98 7.01 -3.25
CA GLU A 106 11.23 6.32 -3.54
C GLU A 106 11.02 4.80 -3.66
N ILE A 107 10.20 4.21 -2.80
CA ILE A 107 9.87 2.77 -2.84
C ILE A 107 9.16 2.41 -4.16
N LEU A 108 8.21 3.23 -4.62
CA LEU A 108 7.54 3.01 -5.90
C LEU A 108 8.52 3.08 -7.08
N LYS A 109 9.37 4.11 -7.13
CA LYS A 109 10.40 4.25 -8.17
C LYS A 109 11.36 3.06 -8.18
N ILE A 110 11.80 2.60 -6.99
CA ILE A 110 12.61 1.38 -6.87
C ILE A 110 11.85 0.15 -7.36
N ALA A 111 10.56 0.01 -7.04
CA ALA A 111 9.75 -1.13 -7.47
C ALA A 111 9.64 -1.21 -9.00
N ILE A 112 9.48 -0.06 -9.68
CA ILE A 112 9.45 0.04 -11.14
C ILE A 112 10.77 -0.47 -11.75
N GLU A 113 11.90 0.05 -11.29
CA GLU A 113 13.23 -0.36 -11.78
C GLU A 113 13.51 -1.84 -11.47
N VAL A 114 13.09 -2.31 -10.29
CA VAL A 114 13.27 -3.72 -9.90
C VAL A 114 12.50 -4.68 -10.81
N ASP A 115 11.26 -4.33 -11.20
CA ASP A 115 10.50 -5.14 -12.14
C ASP A 115 11.07 -5.03 -13.56
N LYS A 116 11.43 -3.81 -14.00
CA LYS A 116 12.07 -3.55 -15.32
C LYS A 116 13.30 -4.43 -15.54
N TYR A 117 14.13 -4.58 -14.52
CA TYR A 117 15.37 -5.33 -14.59
C TYR A 117 15.33 -6.73 -13.98
N ASP A 118 14.16 -7.30 -13.64
CA ASP A 118 14.05 -8.64 -13.02
C ASP A 118 14.97 -8.84 -11.79
N LEU A 119 14.96 -7.85 -10.88
CA LEU A 119 15.83 -7.78 -9.70
C LEU A 119 15.16 -8.22 -8.40
N ALA A 120 13.89 -8.65 -8.44
CA ALA A 120 13.08 -8.93 -7.26
C ALA A 120 13.68 -10.03 -6.36
N VAL A 121 14.40 -11.00 -6.94
CA VAL A 121 15.10 -12.06 -6.20
C VAL A 121 16.32 -11.50 -5.47
N ALA A 122 17.14 -10.70 -6.15
CA ALA A 122 18.36 -10.13 -5.60
C ALA A 122 18.08 -9.18 -4.43
N LEU A 123 17.00 -8.39 -4.53
CA LEU A 123 16.61 -7.42 -3.50
C LEU A 123 15.54 -7.95 -2.54
N LYS A 124 15.26 -9.26 -2.52
CA LYS A 124 14.13 -9.87 -1.78
C LYS A 124 13.98 -9.37 -0.34
N PHE A 125 15.08 -9.33 0.41
CA PHE A 125 15.08 -8.96 1.83
C PHE A 125 14.92 -7.46 2.03
N GLN A 126 15.58 -6.65 1.20
CA GLN A 126 15.48 -5.20 1.27
C GLN A 126 14.06 -4.72 0.95
N LEU A 127 13.45 -5.26 -0.11
CA LEU A 127 12.07 -4.96 -0.48
C LEU A 127 11.08 -5.38 0.61
N ALA A 128 11.33 -6.52 1.28
CA ALA A 128 10.50 -6.97 2.39
C ALA A 128 10.62 -6.09 3.63
N GLN A 129 11.71 -5.34 3.80
CA GLN A 129 11.87 -4.35 4.85
C GLN A 129 11.15 -3.04 4.49
N TRP A 130 11.35 -2.54 3.27
CA TRP A 130 10.77 -1.27 2.83
C TRP A 130 9.25 -1.31 2.63
N LEU A 131 8.70 -2.45 2.22
CA LEU A 131 7.25 -2.62 2.03
C LEU A 131 6.51 -2.97 3.31
N GLN A 132 7.19 -3.06 4.47
CA GLN A 132 6.48 -3.31 5.71
C GLN A 132 5.45 -2.19 5.93
N PRO A 133 4.20 -2.54 6.27
CA PRO A 133 3.23 -1.55 6.68
C PRO A 133 3.85 -0.70 7.79
N PRO A 134 3.64 0.64 7.78
CA PRO A 134 4.11 1.48 8.86
C PRO A 134 3.66 0.86 10.18
N LYS A 135 4.60 0.63 11.09
CA LYS A 135 4.23 0.22 12.44
C LYS A 135 3.32 1.32 12.96
N THR A 136 2.12 0.96 13.42
CA THR A 136 1.16 1.89 14.01
C THR A 136 1.77 2.44 15.30
N ASN A 137 2.60 3.46 15.14
CA ASN A 137 3.10 4.27 16.24
C ASN A 137 2.12 5.42 16.40
N PRO A 138 1.38 5.49 17.52
CA PRO A 138 0.42 6.57 17.75
C PRO A 138 1.06 7.97 17.76
N ASN A 139 2.39 8.08 17.81
CA ASN A 139 3.15 9.32 17.78
C ASN A 139 3.72 9.68 16.39
N GLN A 140 3.53 8.85 15.36
CA GLN A 140 3.96 9.18 14.00
C GLN A 140 2.78 9.76 13.19
N PRO A 141 3.05 10.70 12.26
CA PRO A 141 2.04 11.16 11.32
C PRO A 141 1.46 9.97 10.57
N GLN A 142 0.13 9.93 10.42
CA GLN A 142 -0.50 8.95 9.54
C GLN A 142 0.00 9.20 8.12
N LEU A 143 0.35 8.14 7.40
CA LEU A 143 0.72 8.26 5.99
C LEU A 143 -0.37 9.02 5.23
N GLU A 144 0.05 9.88 4.31
CA GLU A 144 -0.90 10.47 3.39
C GLU A 144 -1.50 9.38 2.49
N MET A 145 -2.65 9.67 1.92
CA MET A 145 -3.34 8.70 1.08
C MET A 145 -2.54 8.34 -0.18
N THR A 146 -1.90 9.34 -0.79
CA THR A 146 -1.02 9.18 -1.95
C THR A 146 0.13 8.22 -1.62
N ASP A 147 0.70 8.32 -0.42
CA ASP A 147 1.72 7.41 0.08
C ASP A 147 1.24 5.96 0.20
N LEU A 148 0.05 5.73 0.76
CA LEU A 148 -0.55 4.39 0.78
C LEU A 148 -0.80 3.86 -0.64
N GLY A 149 -1.23 4.72 -1.55
CA GLY A 149 -1.39 4.40 -2.97
C GLY A 149 -0.07 3.96 -3.61
N ARG A 150 1.03 4.68 -3.36
CA ARG A 150 2.37 4.34 -3.88
C ARG A 150 2.88 3.02 -3.32
N LEU A 151 2.70 2.76 -2.02
CA LEU A 151 3.07 1.47 -1.41
C LEU A 151 2.22 0.31 -1.96
N MET A 152 0.92 0.53 -2.18
CA MET A 152 0.06 -0.43 -2.86
C MET A 152 0.58 -0.72 -4.28
N ALA A 153 0.89 0.31 -5.07
CA ALA A 153 1.41 0.16 -6.43
C ALA A 153 2.74 -0.61 -6.44
N ALA A 154 3.67 -0.26 -5.55
CA ALA A 154 4.94 -0.95 -5.40
C ALA A 154 4.75 -2.43 -5.06
N ALA A 155 3.87 -2.75 -4.11
CA ALA A 155 3.55 -4.13 -3.73
C ALA A 155 2.92 -4.91 -4.89
N PHE A 156 2.08 -4.27 -5.71
CA PHE A 156 1.49 -4.86 -6.91
C PHE A 156 2.56 -5.22 -7.96
N ILE A 157 3.41 -4.25 -8.33
CA ILE A 157 4.51 -4.42 -9.30
C ILE A 157 5.43 -5.57 -8.86
N LEU A 158 5.81 -5.58 -7.59
CA LEU A 158 6.72 -6.58 -7.02
C LEU A 158 6.05 -7.92 -6.71
N ARG A 159 4.76 -8.08 -7.00
CA ARG A 159 3.96 -9.30 -6.77
C ARG A 159 3.98 -9.75 -5.30
N LYS A 160 4.01 -8.77 -4.39
CA LYS A 160 4.02 -8.93 -2.92
C LYS A 160 2.58 -9.02 -2.41
N LYS A 161 2.03 -10.24 -2.46
CA LYS A 161 0.59 -10.51 -2.31
C LYS A 161 0.02 -10.03 -0.98
N ASP A 162 0.74 -10.27 0.12
CA ASP A 162 0.23 -10.01 1.46
C ASP A 162 0.29 -8.50 1.78
N GLU A 163 1.38 -7.85 1.39
CA GLU A 163 1.55 -6.40 1.48
C GLU A 163 0.51 -5.66 0.62
N PHE A 164 0.31 -6.09 -0.64
CA PHE A 164 -0.71 -5.53 -1.52
C PHE A 164 -2.13 -5.69 -0.93
N ALA A 165 -2.44 -6.87 -0.38
CA ALA A 165 -3.71 -7.12 0.28
C ALA A 165 -3.91 -6.23 1.52
N SER A 166 -2.86 -5.99 2.30
CA SER A 166 -2.89 -5.10 3.45
C SER A 166 -3.16 -3.64 3.02
N TYR A 167 -2.37 -3.11 2.09
CA TYR A 167 -2.54 -1.72 1.65
C TYR A 167 -3.90 -1.47 0.99
N THR A 168 -4.39 -2.40 0.17
CA THR A 168 -5.74 -2.26 -0.41
C THR A 168 -6.84 -2.29 0.64
N LEU A 169 -6.72 -3.11 1.68
CA LEU A 169 -7.67 -3.11 2.79
C LEU A 169 -7.61 -1.79 3.56
N ASP A 170 -6.42 -1.26 3.85
CA ASP A 170 -6.25 0.03 4.52
C ASP A 170 -6.87 1.18 3.70
N LEU A 171 -6.68 1.17 2.38
CA LEU A 171 -7.30 2.11 1.45
C LEU A 171 -8.84 2.00 1.47
N VAL A 172 -9.40 0.79 1.47
CA VAL A 172 -10.85 0.58 1.57
C VAL A 172 -11.40 1.06 2.91
N MET A 173 -10.67 0.80 3.99
CA MET A 173 -11.11 1.06 5.36
C MET A 173 -11.03 2.54 5.72
N ASN A 174 -9.95 3.21 5.32
CA ASN A 174 -9.61 4.52 5.85
C ASN A 174 -9.84 5.66 4.85
N TYR A 175 -9.80 5.41 3.54
CA TYR A 175 -9.94 6.48 2.56
C TYR A 175 -11.38 6.87 2.27
N THR A 176 -11.67 8.16 2.44
CA THR A 176 -12.98 8.76 2.20
C THR A 176 -13.07 9.50 0.86
N GLY A 177 -11.94 9.80 0.22
CA GLY A 177 -11.86 10.55 -1.04
C GLY A 177 -12.10 9.72 -2.30
N SER A 178 -11.79 10.29 -3.46
CA SER A 178 -11.95 9.66 -4.76
C SER A 178 -10.70 8.85 -5.10
N TYR A 179 -10.84 7.56 -5.41
CA TYR A 179 -9.66 6.76 -5.81
C TYR A 179 -9.06 7.20 -7.15
N LEU A 180 -9.72 8.09 -7.90
CA LEU A 180 -9.13 8.73 -9.08
C LEU A 180 -7.98 9.66 -8.70
N ASP A 181 -7.98 10.23 -7.49
CA ASP A 181 -6.93 11.12 -7.01
C ASP A 181 -5.57 10.38 -6.92
N LEU A 182 -5.59 9.03 -6.86
CA LEU A 182 -4.39 8.20 -6.94
C LEU A 182 -3.76 8.18 -8.34
N LEU A 183 -4.51 8.57 -9.38
CA LEU A 183 -4.09 8.58 -10.77
C LEU A 183 -3.69 9.99 -11.25
N ASP A 184 -3.76 11.00 -10.39
CA ASP A 184 -3.33 12.37 -10.73
C ASP A 184 -1.81 12.46 -10.97
N GLU A 185 -1.05 11.50 -10.44
CA GLU A 185 0.38 11.35 -10.67
C GLU A 185 0.67 10.39 -11.84
N ASP A 186 1.40 10.87 -12.86
CA ASP A 186 1.70 10.10 -14.07
C ASP A 186 2.35 8.74 -13.76
N THR A 187 3.32 8.71 -12.83
CA THR A 187 3.99 7.48 -12.41
C THR A 187 3.01 6.44 -11.87
N MET A 188 2.02 6.87 -11.09
CA MET A 188 0.97 5.98 -10.58
C MET A 188 0.06 5.52 -11.71
N ASN A 189 -0.41 6.44 -12.54
CA ASN A 189 -1.30 6.16 -13.68
C ASN A 189 -0.72 5.13 -14.66
N GLU A 190 0.59 5.18 -14.90
CA GLU A 190 1.31 4.21 -15.74
C GLU A 190 1.55 2.87 -15.02
N SER A 191 1.75 2.90 -13.70
CA SER A 191 2.14 1.73 -12.91
C SER A 191 0.97 0.81 -12.51
N ILE A 192 -0.23 1.36 -12.31
CA ILE A 192 -1.37 0.58 -11.81
C ILE A 192 -2.47 0.42 -12.87
N PRO A 193 -2.99 -0.79 -13.11
CA PRO A 193 -4.15 -0.97 -13.94
C PRO A 193 -5.36 -0.23 -13.35
N PHE A 194 -6.12 0.48 -14.19
CA PHE A 194 -7.37 1.15 -13.80
C PHE A 194 -8.36 0.22 -13.08
N LYS A 195 -8.26 -1.09 -13.35
CA LYS A 195 -9.02 -2.14 -12.66
C LYS A 195 -8.83 -2.12 -11.13
N ILE A 196 -7.66 -1.73 -10.63
CA ILE A 196 -7.41 -1.62 -9.18
C ILE A 196 -8.30 -0.54 -8.56
N VAL A 197 -8.36 0.64 -9.19
CA VAL A 197 -9.20 1.77 -8.76
C VAL A 197 -10.69 1.37 -8.75
N TYR A 198 -11.14 0.69 -9.80
CA TYR A 198 -12.49 0.14 -9.86
C TYR A 198 -12.78 -0.84 -8.71
N LEU A 199 -11.87 -1.79 -8.46
CA LEU A 199 -12.05 -2.78 -7.39
C LEU A 199 -12.05 -2.14 -5.99
N LEU A 200 -11.22 -1.12 -5.76
CA LEU A 200 -11.23 -0.36 -4.50
C LEU A 200 -12.60 0.28 -4.27
N GLU A 201 -13.17 0.93 -5.29
CA GLU A 201 -14.49 1.54 -5.20
C GLU A 201 -15.60 0.51 -4.97
N GLU A 202 -15.55 -0.61 -5.71
CA GLU A 202 -16.52 -1.70 -5.58
C GLU A 202 -16.49 -2.29 -4.15
N ARG A 203 -15.30 -2.60 -3.63
CA ARG A 203 -15.14 -3.19 -2.28
C ARG A 203 -15.50 -2.23 -1.17
N ARG A 204 -15.20 -0.94 -1.34
CA ARG A 204 -15.64 0.10 -0.41
C ARG A 204 -17.17 0.16 -0.30
N ASN A 205 -17.87 0.13 -1.43
CA ASN A 205 -19.32 0.20 -1.44
C ASN A 205 -19.98 -1.10 -0.96
N GLN A 206 -19.41 -2.26 -1.31
CA GLN A 206 -19.87 -3.55 -0.80
C GLN A 206 -19.72 -3.64 0.72
N MET A 207 -18.57 -3.19 1.27
CA MET A 207 -18.34 -3.22 2.71
C MET A 207 -19.28 -2.26 3.45
N ARG A 208 -19.53 -1.06 2.92
CA ARG A 208 -20.56 -0.16 3.46
C ARG A 208 -21.91 -0.87 3.49
N ALA A 209 -22.33 -1.49 2.40
CA ALA A 209 -23.61 -2.20 2.32
C ALA A 209 -23.71 -3.36 3.32
N ASP A 210 -22.63 -4.15 3.47
CA ASP A 210 -22.57 -5.26 4.42
C ASP A 210 -22.69 -4.77 5.87
N LEU A 211 -21.94 -3.73 6.25
CA LEU A 211 -22.03 -3.11 7.59
C LEU A 211 -23.41 -2.49 7.85
N TRP A 212 -23.98 -1.83 6.85
CA TRP A 212 -25.34 -1.29 6.90
C TRP A 212 -26.39 -2.37 7.12
N LYS A 213 -26.23 -3.52 6.46
CA LYS A 213 -27.13 -4.65 6.61
C LYS A 213 -27.10 -5.20 8.03
N LEU A 214 -25.93 -5.30 8.66
CA LEU A 214 -25.81 -5.71 10.07
C LEU A 214 -26.65 -4.81 10.97
N LEU A 215 -26.52 -3.48 10.80
CA LEU A 215 -27.28 -2.51 11.58
C LEU A 215 -28.80 -2.65 11.36
N LEU A 216 -29.24 -2.79 10.11
CA LEU A 216 -30.66 -2.96 9.78
C LEU A 216 -31.23 -4.25 10.37
N ASP A 217 -30.49 -5.35 10.30
CA ASP A 217 -30.90 -6.63 10.89
C ASP A 217 -30.92 -6.55 12.42
N GLY A 218 -29.98 -5.81 13.02
CA GLY A 218 -29.99 -5.48 14.44
C GLY A 218 -31.26 -4.74 14.87
N VAL A 219 -31.69 -3.73 14.12
CA VAL A 219 -32.93 -2.98 14.45
C VAL A 219 -34.18 -3.86 14.41
N LYS A 220 -34.24 -4.85 13.51
CA LYS A 220 -35.36 -5.82 13.41
C LYS A 220 -35.49 -6.73 14.63
N LEU A 221 -34.45 -6.84 15.47
CA LEU A 221 -34.53 -7.59 16.72
C LEU A 221 -35.46 -6.95 17.75
N GLY A 222 -35.83 -5.68 17.56
CA GLY A 222 -36.69 -4.90 18.42
C GLY A 222 -38.01 -5.55 18.84
N CYS A 223 -38.53 -5.09 19.97
CA CYS A 223 -39.86 -5.44 20.46
C CYS A 223 -40.92 -4.50 19.87
N THR A 224 -42.15 -4.98 19.67
CA THR A 224 -43.31 -4.17 19.23
C THR A 224 -43.79 -3.18 20.28
N GLN A 225 -43.41 -3.40 21.56
CA GLN A 225 -43.71 -2.51 22.70
C GLN A 225 -42.41 -2.04 23.37
N PRO A 226 -41.58 -1.23 22.67
CA PRO A 226 -40.27 -0.82 23.18
C PRO A 226 -40.41 0.04 24.44
N SER A 227 -41.54 0.73 24.62
CA SER A 227 -41.76 1.56 25.79
C SER A 227 -41.83 0.77 27.11
N ARG A 228 -42.24 -0.50 27.03
CA ARG A 228 -42.51 -1.41 28.16
C ARG A 228 -41.54 -2.60 28.22
N CYS A 229 -40.55 -2.64 27.34
CA CYS A 229 -39.53 -3.68 27.35
C CYS A 229 -38.33 -3.21 28.18
N ALA A 230 -37.95 -3.95 29.23
CA ALA A 230 -36.75 -3.65 30.03
C ALA A 230 -35.45 -4.01 29.30
N TRP A 231 -35.54 -4.58 28.09
CA TRP A 231 -34.46 -4.70 27.13
C TRP A 231 -34.16 -3.32 26.49
N ARG A 232 -33.99 -2.28 27.30
CA ARG A 232 -33.63 -0.90 26.90
C ARG A 232 -32.16 -0.68 27.21
N GLY A 233 -31.40 -0.15 26.24
CA GLY A 233 -29.94 -0.31 26.17
C GLY A 233 -29.53 -1.50 25.31
N SER A 234 -30.44 -1.91 24.42
CA SER A 234 -30.29 -3.09 23.58
C SER A 234 -29.39 -2.81 22.38
N PRO A 235 -28.80 -3.87 21.77
CA PRO A 235 -28.15 -3.79 20.47
C PRO A 235 -28.97 -3.04 19.41
N VAL A 236 -30.31 -3.02 19.53
CA VAL A 236 -31.22 -2.27 18.66
C VAL A 236 -31.01 -0.76 18.79
N ASP A 237 -30.88 -0.23 20.00
CA ASP A 237 -30.73 1.21 20.23
C ASP A 237 -29.36 1.68 19.70
N SER A 238 -28.29 0.92 20.00
CA SER A 238 -26.97 1.13 19.40
C SER A 238 -27.04 1.08 17.86
N CYS A 239 -27.75 0.10 17.29
CA CYS A 239 -27.89 0.03 15.84
C CYS A 239 -28.62 1.24 15.25
N ARG A 240 -29.69 1.75 15.91
CA ARG A 240 -30.40 2.95 15.46
C ARG A 240 -29.52 4.19 15.51
N GLU A 241 -28.76 4.37 16.58
CA GLU A 241 -27.82 5.49 16.72
C GLU A 241 -26.74 5.45 15.63
N LEU A 242 -26.17 4.27 15.36
CA LEU A 242 -25.17 4.11 14.31
C LEU A 242 -25.77 4.29 12.91
N LEU A 243 -27.03 3.89 12.66
CA LEU A 243 -27.72 4.17 11.39
C LEU A 243 -27.92 5.66 11.16
N ASP A 244 -28.24 6.44 12.19
CA ASP A 244 -28.33 7.90 12.06
C ASP A 244 -26.95 8.52 11.84
N MET A 245 -25.93 8.04 12.56
CA MET A 245 -24.55 8.53 12.46
C MET A 245 -23.95 8.28 11.07
N PHE A 246 -24.12 7.07 10.53
CA PHE A 246 -23.54 6.63 9.27
C PHE A 246 -24.50 6.68 8.09
N GLY A 247 -25.63 7.39 8.22
CA GLY A 247 -26.68 7.59 7.21
C GLY A 247 -26.17 7.80 5.78
N PRO A 248 -26.94 7.51 4.71
CA PRO A 248 -26.43 7.51 3.33
C PRO A 248 -25.84 8.86 2.88
N SER A 249 -26.28 9.97 3.49
CA SER A 249 -25.75 11.32 3.27
C SER A 249 -24.50 11.65 4.10
N LYS A 250 -24.23 10.89 5.17
CA LYS A 250 -23.11 11.05 6.11
C LYS A 250 -22.00 10.01 5.91
N GLN A 251 -22.27 8.91 5.21
CA GLN A 251 -21.34 7.78 5.03
C GLN A 251 -20.05 8.13 4.28
N PHE A 252 -20.08 9.16 3.42
CA PHE A 252 -18.90 9.59 2.66
C PHE A 252 -17.96 10.47 3.48
N LYS A 253 -18.42 11.02 4.62
CA LYS A 253 -17.61 11.84 5.52
C LYS A 253 -16.89 11.02 6.59
N ASN A 254 -17.25 9.75 6.74
CA ASN A 254 -16.70 8.86 7.75
C ASN A 254 -15.92 7.74 7.07
N SER A 255 -14.79 7.34 7.67
CA SER A 255 -14.07 6.15 7.25
C SER A 255 -14.90 4.90 7.54
N ILE A 256 -14.74 3.85 6.74
CA ILE A 256 -15.33 2.54 7.01
C ILE A 256 -14.74 1.99 8.31
N SER A 257 -13.48 2.27 8.62
CA SER A 257 -12.84 1.88 9.88
C SER A 257 -13.61 2.39 11.10
N SER A 258 -13.99 3.67 11.14
CA SER A 258 -14.80 4.25 12.22
C SER A 258 -16.15 3.55 12.36
N MET A 259 -16.79 3.21 11.23
CA MET A 259 -18.04 2.45 11.23
C MET A 259 -17.86 1.02 11.75
N ALA A 260 -16.85 0.32 11.24
CA ALA A 260 -16.53 -1.05 11.61
C ALA A 260 -16.18 -1.18 13.10
N GLU A 261 -15.39 -0.25 13.65
CA GLU A 261 -15.04 -0.20 15.08
C GLU A 261 -16.27 -0.05 15.96
N LYS A 262 -17.15 0.90 15.64
CA LYS A 262 -18.38 1.13 16.43
C LYS A 262 -19.35 -0.04 16.34
N ILE A 263 -19.50 -0.66 15.16
CA ILE A 263 -20.34 -1.84 14.97
C ILE A 263 -19.77 -3.05 15.72
N GLY A 264 -18.46 -3.29 15.59
CA GLY A 264 -17.76 -4.37 16.29
C GLY A 264 -17.71 -4.20 17.80
N GLY A 265 -17.93 -2.98 18.30
CA GLY A 265 -18.07 -2.64 19.71
C GLY A 265 -19.46 -2.94 20.30
N ILE A 266 -20.48 -3.28 19.50
CA ILE A 266 -21.81 -3.62 20.02
C ILE A 266 -21.71 -4.93 20.81
N HIS A 267 -21.90 -4.81 22.13
CA HIS A 267 -21.71 -5.90 23.07
C HIS A 267 -22.74 -7.02 22.93
N LYS A 268 -22.31 -8.22 23.31
CA LYS A 268 -23.18 -9.39 23.48
C LYS A 268 -24.25 -9.11 24.52
N VAL A 269 -25.47 -9.56 24.26
CA VAL A 269 -26.59 -9.48 25.21
C VAL A 269 -27.28 -10.83 25.31
N GLU A 270 -27.49 -11.30 26.55
CA GLU A 270 -28.14 -12.57 26.83
C GLU A 270 -29.61 -12.58 26.39
N SER A 271 -30.16 -13.78 26.25
CA SER A 271 -31.58 -13.95 25.96
C SER A 271 -32.45 -13.34 27.05
N TYR A 272 -33.56 -12.71 26.66
CA TYR A 272 -34.46 -12.03 27.58
C TYR A 272 -35.92 -12.31 27.22
N GLN A 273 -36.69 -12.84 28.17
CA GLN A 273 -38.13 -12.99 28.01
C GLN A 273 -38.82 -11.70 28.47
N CYS A 274 -39.41 -10.95 27.54
CA CYS A 274 -40.33 -9.87 27.90
C CYS A 274 -41.79 -10.37 27.85
N GLY A 275 -42.73 -9.55 28.35
CA GLY A 275 -44.17 -9.87 28.32
C GLY A 275 -44.80 -9.96 26.92
N TYR A 276 -44.04 -9.67 25.85
CA TYR A 276 -44.54 -9.56 24.48
C TYR A 276 -43.76 -10.40 23.45
N LYS A 277 -42.53 -10.83 23.77
CA LYS A 277 -41.61 -11.52 22.86
C LYS A 277 -40.47 -12.17 23.65
N HIS A 278 -40.03 -13.34 23.22
CA HIS A 278 -38.75 -13.90 23.62
C HIS A 278 -37.63 -13.27 22.76
N HIS A 279 -36.70 -12.58 23.38
CA HIS A 279 -35.49 -12.09 22.74
C HIS A 279 -34.41 -13.17 22.82
N ALA A 280 -33.99 -13.69 21.66
CA ALA A 280 -32.85 -14.59 21.60
C ALA A 280 -31.55 -13.88 22.00
N GLU A 281 -30.55 -14.68 22.35
CA GLU A 281 -29.19 -14.19 22.60
C GLU A 281 -28.65 -13.44 21.37
N PHE A 282 -28.08 -12.26 21.60
CA PHE A 282 -27.40 -11.47 20.60
C PHE A 282 -25.88 -11.58 20.80
N LYS A 283 -25.17 -12.11 19.80
CA LYS A 283 -23.75 -12.46 19.92
C LYS A 283 -22.78 -11.27 19.78
N GLY A 284 -23.25 -10.11 19.33
CA GLY A 284 -22.39 -9.02 18.85
C GLY A 284 -22.08 -9.14 17.36
N TYR A 285 -21.43 -8.12 16.79
CA TYR A 285 -21.05 -8.07 15.36
C TYR A 285 -19.56 -8.16 15.10
N ARG A 286 -18.73 -8.40 16.13
CA ARG A 286 -17.27 -8.42 15.97
C ARG A 286 -16.81 -9.42 14.91
N GLU A 287 -17.31 -10.65 14.95
CA GLU A 287 -16.96 -11.69 13.98
C GLU A 287 -17.47 -11.35 12.56
N ASP A 288 -18.68 -10.79 12.46
CA ASP A 288 -19.25 -10.35 11.18
C ASP A 288 -18.42 -9.23 10.55
N VAL A 289 -17.91 -8.30 11.35
CA VAL A 289 -17.03 -7.20 10.91
C VAL A 289 -15.70 -7.73 10.42
N GLU A 290 -15.05 -8.67 11.13
CA GLU A 290 -13.80 -9.28 10.67
C GLU A 290 -13.98 -10.10 9.39
N MET A 291 -15.13 -10.76 9.24
CA MET A 291 -15.51 -11.44 8.00
C MET A 291 -15.68 -10.43 6.85
N ALA A 292 -16.34 -9.30 7.09
CA ALA A 292 -16.52 -8.24 6.10
C ALA A 292 -15.17 -7.64 5.66
N LYS A 293 -14.23 -7.43 6.59
CA LYS A 293 -12.85 -7.00 6.26
C LYS A 293 -12.17 -7.99 5.33
N THR A 294 -12.24 -9.28 5.65
CA THR A 294 -11.66 -10.36 4.82
C THR A 294 -12.25 -10.37 3.41
N TRP A 295 -13.57 -10.14 3.27
CA TRP A 295 -14.21 -10.04 1.97
C TRP A 295 -13.86 -8.76 1.21
N ALA A 296 -13.58 -7.67 1.91
CA ALA A 296 -13.22 -6.39 1.31
C ALA A 296 -11.79 -6.38 0.75
N THR A 297 -10.88 -7.21 1.29
CA THR A 297 -9.49 -7.33 0.82
C THR A 297 -9.39 -7.57 -0.69
N ILE A 298 -8.37 -6.99 -1.34
CA ILE A 298 -8.08 -7.19 -2.76
C ILE A 298 -6.68 -7.79 -2.88
N CYS A 299 -6.56 -9.02 -3.38
CA CYS A 299 -5.25 -9.59 -3.71
C CYS A 299 -4.89 -9.41 -5.19
N THR A 300 -3.64 -9.71 -5.53
CA THR A 300 -3.17 -9.73 -6.93
C THR A 300 -4.02 -10.62 -7.82
N ASP A 301 -4.53 -11.74 -7.28
CA ASP A 301 -5.34 -12.70 -8.04
C ASP A 301 -6.74 -12.13 -8.34
N CYS A 302 -7.30 -11.26 -7.48
CA CYS A 302 -8.52 -10.50 -7.79
C CYS A 302 -8.31 -9.52 -8.95
N VAL A 303 -7.13 -8.91 -9.05
CA VAL A 303 -6.80 -8.01 -10.16
C VAL A 303 -6.63 -8.80 -11.46
N GLN A 304 -6.05 -10.00 -11.39
CA GLN A 304 -5.80 -10.86 -12.56
C GLN A 304 -7.04 -11.66 -13.01
N SER A 305 -8.02 -11.92 -12.14
CA SER A 305 -9.18 -12.73 -12.48
C SER A 305 -10.11 -12.02 -13.48
N GLY A 306 -10.51 -12.73 -14.55
CA GLY A 306 -11.52 -12.23 -15.51
C GLY A 306 -12.96 -12.26 -14.95
N ASN A 307 -13.19 -13.02 -13.88
CA ASN A 307 -14.42 -12.95 -13.10
C ASN A 307 -14.25 -11.88 -12.03
N TYR A 308 -15.32 -11.11 -11.78
CA TYR A 308 -15.37 -10.02 -10.80
C TYR A 308 -16.14 -10.50 -9.57
N PRO A 309 -15.53 -11.32 -8.69
CA PRO A 309 -16.22 -11.71 -7.47
C PRO A 309 -16.33 -10.47 -6.58
N THR A 310 -17.55 -10.22 -6.10
CA THR A 310 -17.87 -9.13 -5.15
C THR A 310 -17.17 -9.28 -3.79
N LYS A 311 -16.43 -10.38 -3.59
CA LYS A 311 -15.70 -10.74 -2.37
C LYS A 311 -14.37 -11.41 -2.72
N CYS A 312 -13.35 -11.23 -1.89
CA CYS A 312 -12.16 -12.06 -1.99
C CYS A 312 -12.47 -13.48 -1.50
N THR A 313 -12.11 -14.48 -2.30
CA THR A 313 -12.23 -15.91 -1.95
C THR A 313 -10.88 -16.61 -1.93
N PHE A 314 -9.80 -15.87 -2.16
CA PHE A 314 -8.44 -16.38 -2.15
C PHE A 314 -7.91 -16.46 -0.72
N LYS A 315 -7.05 -17.43 -0.46
CA LYS A 315 -6.36 -17.54 0.83
C LYS A 315 -5.20 -16.54 0.85
N HIS A 316 -5.23 -15.64 1.82
CA HIS A 316 -4.09 -14.80 2.20
C HIS A 316 -3.26 -15.57 3.25
N LYS A 317 -1.93 -15.49 3.22
CA LYS A 317 -1.06 -16.26 4.12
C LYS A 317 -0.56 -15.41 5.28
#